data_AF-A0A9D4LEI4-F1
#
_entry.id   AF-A0A9D4LEI4-F1
#
_cell.length_a   1.000
_cell.length_b   1.000
_cell.length_c   1.000
_cell.angle_alpha   90.00
_cell.angle_beta   90.00
_cell.angle_gamma   90.00
#
_symmetry.space_group_name_H-M   'P 1'
#
loop_
_entity.id
_entity.type
_entity.pdbx_description
1 polymer ?
#
loop_
_entity_poly.entity_id
_entity_poly.type
_entity_poly.pdbx_seq_one_letter_code
_entity_poly.pdbx_strand_id
1 'polypeptide(L)'
;MAGEGDPAIVATDVDKIHYRYFNFLLKERCYSTYDDDTRCIEAIPLSESEKSILTDVLLHFNQRLYRQLKVECSPDMLKPFLSGKEIKQTFRFAVPVIEEQCIDHSKIIVFASNQEDLETLNKALDDFLLEQDLPVSHKFVSIKKEPILDTELLATFCLSQSRNVFVCAGDIIQFDDDNVGLVNAVILLKSGKLAGKGNVFYRLRAKGGIGYYAALDRVIQPPAPTCVVTTGGSLHAKILHPTRPISERKTRQSNIVSNIFDCLMTAQEENIERLIFPFVYSGAGGVDIKDCARLYASAITEFIRLVPNRFTNPRDIYFVEIDKDKAMKLVLELKALLPIRLTQLMMFPSTDAALKGEDPNHGDCTFGNTFIKYTTGDIREANVDAIVCPEYRNSDFGGIVSNSIKFAFRINYADINGQLQTGNIGISRCFWHPERKREIIIMHAAAYTWNTREEEMNKRYFKQTMDAIFGKLRNSRKMKHIETIAIPLIGITDADDVVVGKKACKVFTDTLRVCCLERTKQSPLTIHLINPCPRITAWLNELLHLP
;
A
#
# COMPACT_ATOMS: atom_id res chain seq x y z
N MET A 1 12.52 -83.53 2.71
CA MET A 1 12.75 -84.13 1.38
C MET A 1 12.10 -83.20 0.37
N ALA A 2 12.75 -82.59 -0.62
CA ALA A 2 14.15 -82.19 -0.84
C ALA A 2 14.08 -80.75 -1.46
N GLY A 3 15.06 -79.85 -1.35
CA GLY A 3 16.32 -79.86 -2.13
C GLY A 3 16.01 -79.60 -3.62
N GLU A 4 16.58 -78.62 -4.34
CA GLU A 4 17.75 -77.74 -4.19
C GLU A 4 17.47 -76.42 -4.98
N GLY A 5 18.17 -75.29 -4.87
CA GLY A 5 19.32 -74.91 -4.03
C GLY A 5 19.69 -73.44 -4.31
N ASP A 6 20.36 -72.80 -3.35
CA ASP A 6 20.92 -71.43 -3.42
C ASP A 6 22.42 -71.58 -3.11
N PRO A 7 23.35 -70.83 -3.75
CA PRO A 7 23.80 -69.60 -3.06
C PRO A 7 24.38 -68.48 -3.96
N ALA A 8 24.33 -67.23 -3.47
CA ALA A 8 25.52 -66.49 -2.98
C ALA A 8 25.39 -64.95 -3.10
N ILE A 9 25.75 -64.24 -2.03
CA ILE A 9 25.95 -62.79 -1.99
C ILE A 9 27.46 -62.49 -1.99
N VAL A 10 27.94 -61.68 -2.93
CA VAL A 10 29.12 -60.79 -2.75
C VAL A 10 28.91 -59.53 -3.61
N ALA A 11 29.25 -58.36 -3.06
CA ALA A 11 29.21 -57.08 -3.76
C ALA A 11 30.63 -56.57 -4.08
N THR A 12 30.80 -55.79 -5.15
CA THR A 12 31.87 -54.76 -5.30
C THR A 12 31.63 -53.83 -6.49
N ASP A 13 31.70 -52.52 -6.20
CA ASP A 13 32.22 -51.39 -6.98
C ASP A 13 31.91 -51.11 -8.47
N VAL A 14 31.21 -49.98 -8.66
CA VAL A 14 31.71 -48.70 -9.22
C VAL A 14 32.39 -48.65 -10.61
N ASP A 15 31.82 -47.73 -11.41
CA ASP A 15 32.41 -46.83 -12.43
C ASP A 15 32.19 -47.06 -13.95
N LYS A 16 31.58 -46.02 -14.55
CA LYS A 16 31.68 -45.55 -15.95
C LYS A 16 31.02 -46.36 -17.08
N ILE A 17 30.56 -45.76 -18.20
CA ILE A 17 30.11 -44.40 -18.59
C ILE A 17 29.31 -44.59 -19.90
N HIS A 18 28.18 -43.89 -20.10
CA HIS A 18 27.99 -43.07 -21.32
C HIS A 18 26.85 -42.06 -21.20
N TYR A 19 27.26 -40.80 -21.15
CA TYR A 19 26.47 -39.57 -21.30
C TYR A 19 26.12 -39.29 -22.78
N ARG A 20 25.01 -38.56 -23.03
CA ARG A 20 24.52 -37.86 -24.26
C ARG A 20 23.03 -38.22 -24.53
N TYR A 21 22.05 -37.36 -24.81
CA TYR A 21 21.81 -35.90 -24.76
C TYR A 21 20.29 -35.75 -24.40
N PHE A 22 19.75 -34.83 -23.60
CA PHE A 22 20.17 -33.56 -22.98
C PHE A 22 20.09 -32.28 -23.85
N ASN A 23 19.29 -31.30 -23.39
CA ASN A 23 19.07 -29.91 -23.86
C ASN A 23 18.80 -29.66 -25.37
N PHE A 24 17.56 -29.26 -25.69
CA PHE A 24 17.29 -28.40 -26.85
C PHE A 24 16.13 -27.42 -26.58
N LEU A 25 16.41 -26.33 -25.84
CA LEU A 25 15.83 -24.98 -26.07
C LEU A 25 16.43 -23.86 -25.18
N LEU A 26 17.68 -23.98 -24.70
CA LEU A 26 18.38 -22.88 -24.02
C LEU A 26 19.83 -22.68 -24.51
N LYS A 27 19.93 -21.76 -25.49
CA LYS A 27 21.03 -20.82 -25.81
C LYS A 27 22.31 -21.28 -26.55
N GLU A 28 22.77 -20.30 -27.35
CA GLU A 28 24.09 -20.08 -28.00
C GLU A 28 24.27 -20.62 -29.43
N ARG A 29 24.80 -19.85 -30.42
CA ARG A 29 25.32 -18.45 -30.41
C ARG A 29 25.41 -17.81 -31.82
N CYS A 30 25.39 -16.46 -31.84
CA CYS A 30 26.03 -15.54 -32.80
C CYS A 30 25.48 -15.30 -34.24
N TYR A 31 24.99 -14.07 -34.44
CA TYR A 31 24.90 -13.26 -35.68
C TYR A 31 24.05 -13.75 -36.88
N SER A 32 22.76 -13.43 -36.87
CA SER A 32 22.20 -12.36 -37.75
C SER A 32 20.76 -11.97 -37.37
N THR A 33 20.55 -10.70 -37.02
CA THR A 33 19.32 -9.87 -37.16
C THR A 33 17.90 -10.44 -36.91
N TYR A 34 17.14 -9.69 -36.11
CA TYR A 34 15.67 -9.62 -35.94
C TYR A 34 14.95 -10.52 -34.91
N ASP A 35 14.57 -9.82 -33.83
CA ASP A 35 13.32 -9.84 -33.03
C ASP A 35 12.90 -10.95 -32.04
N ASP A 36 12.09 -10.46 -31.08
CA ASP A 36 11.35 -11.11 -29.98
C ASP A 36 12.14 -11.78 -28.83
N ASP A 37 12.43 -10.98 -27.80
CA ASP A 37 13.22 -11.35 -26.61
C ASP A 37 12.34 -11.49 -25.35
N THR A 38 12.10 -12.73 -24.90
CA THR A 38 11.46 -13.06 -23.60
C THR A 38 12.38 -12.73 -22.40
N ARG A 39 11.83 -12.34 -21.25
CA ARG A 39 12.54 -12.43 -19.95
C ARG A 39 11.70 -13.01 -18.81
N CYS A 40 12.41 -13.70 -17.92
CA CYS A 40 11.92 -14.64 -16.92
C CYS A 40 11.19 -13.99 -15.74
N ILE A 41 10.29 -14.77 -15.12
CA ILE A 41 9.87 -14.62 -13.73
C ILE A 41 10.75 -15.55 -12.89
N GLU A 42 11.20 -15.13 -11.71
CA GLU A 42 11.92 -16.01 -10.79
C GLU A 42 10.98 -17.09 -10.23
N ALA A 43 11.34 -18.36 -10.44
CA ALA A 43 10.61 -19.48 -9.87
C ALA A 43 11.14 -19.76 -8.45
N ILE A 44 10.28 -19.63 -7.45
CA ILE A 44 10.58 -20.10 -6.09
C ILE A 44 10.78 -21.63 -6.16
N PRO A 45 11.92 -22.17 -5.68
CA PRO A 45 12.17 -23.60 -5.74
C PRO A 45 11.29 -24.33 -4.72
N LEU A 46 10.19 -24.91 -5.20
CA LEU A 46 9.45 -25.93 -4.45
C LEU A 46 10.39 -27.09 -4.07
N SER A 47 10.18 -27.69 -2.89
CA SER A 47 10.81 -28.97 -2.56
C SER A 47 10.32 -30.06 -3.51
N GLU A 48 11.10 -31.13 -3.69
CA GLU A 48 10.69 -32.25 -4.55
C GLU A 48 9.39 -32.93 -4.07
N SER A 49 9.13 -32.91 -2.75
CA SER A 49 7.85 -33.33 -2.16
C SER A 49 6.67 -32.44 -2.59
N GLU A 50 6.83 -31.11 -2.57
CA GLU A 50 5.78 -30.18 -2.99
C GLU A 50 5.55 -30.25 -4.50
N LYS A 51 6.62 -30.44 -5.29
CA LYS A 51 6.51 -30.70 -6.73
C LYS A 51 5.74 -31.99 -7.02
N SER A 52 6.03 -33.08 -6.30
CA SER A 52 5.27 -34.34 -6.46
C SER A 52 3.81 -34.12 -6.13
N ILE A 53 3.47 -33.61 -4.94
CA ILE A 53 2.08 -33.40 -4.51
C ILE A 53 1.32 -32.50 -5.49
N LEU A 54 1.91 -31.39 -5.94
CA LEU A 54 1.27 -30.49 -6.90
C LEU A 54 1.09 -31.17 -8.27
N THR A 55 2.07 -31.96 -8.72
CA THR A 55 2.00 -32.74 -9.95
C THR A 55 0.90 -33.80 -9.86
N ASP A 56 0.85 -34.56 -8.77
CA ASP A 56 -0.10 -35.64 -8.54
C ASP A 56 -1.54 -35.12 -8.45
N VAL A 57 -1.77 -33.99 -7.76
CA VAL A 57 -3.06 -33.29 -7.73
C VAL A 57 -3.47 -32.83 -9.14
N LEU A 58 -2.57 -32.19 -9.90
CA LEU A 58 -2.87 -31.72 -11.26
C LEU A 58 -3.08 -32.87 -12.24
N LEU A 59 -2.36 -33.99 -12.09
CA LEU A 59 -2.50 -35.18 -12.92
C LEU A 59 -3.83 -35.88 -12.64
N HIS A 60 -4.18 -36.07 -11.35
CA HIS A 60 -5.43 -36.69 -10.93
C HIS A 60 -6.64 -35.84 -11.35
N PHE A 61 -6.59 -34.52 -11.19
CA PHE A 61 -7.66 -33.61 -11.59
C PHE A 61 -7.92 -33.67 -13.10
N ASN A 62 -6.87 -33.64 -13.93
CA ASN A 62 -7.00 -33.84 -15.38
C ASN A 62 -7.57 -35.23 -15.73
N GLN A 63 -7.08 -36.31 -15.11
CA GLN A 63 -7.55 -37.67 -15.39
C GLN A 63 -9.02 -37.87 -15.01
N ARG A 64 -9.52 -37.29 -13.92
CA ARG A 64 -10.95 -37.33 -13.56
C ARG A 64 -11.80 -36.51 -14.54
N LEU A 65 -11.34 -35.32 -14.95
CA LEU A 65 -12.03 -34.48 -15.95
C LEU A 65 -12.21 -35.24 -17.29
N TYR A 66 -11.16 -35.90 -17.76
CA TYR A 66 -11.22 -36.74 -18.98
C TYR A 66 -12.19 -37.94 -18.83
N ARG A 67 -12.26 -38.59 -17.66
CA ARG A 67 -13.18 -39.73 -17.44
C ARG A 67 -14.65 -39.30 -17.37
N GLN A 68 -14.96 -38.12 -16.82
CA GLN A 68 -16.34 -37.64 -16.72
C GLN A 68 -16.94 -37.23 -18.08
N LEU A 69 -16.11 -36.88 -19.06
CA LEU A 69 -16.55 -36.47 -20.41
C LEU A 69 -17.01 -37.62 -21.33
N LYS A 70 -17.02 -38.88 -20.87
CA LYS A 70 -17.53 -40.08 -21.59
C LYS A 70 -17.08 -40.19 -23.05
N VAL A 71 -15.77 -40.09 -23.29
CA VAL A 71 -15.17 -40.43 -24.60
C VAL A 71 -14.38 -41.73 -24.47
N GLU A 72 -14.90 -42.82 -25.05
CA GLU A 72 -14.14 -44.06 -25.25
C GLU A 72 -13.21 -43.89 -26.47
N CYS A 73 -11.90 -43.88 -26.25
CA CYS A 73 -10.90 -43.82 -27.32
C CYS A 73 -9.74 -44.81 -27.06
N SER A 74 -9.37 -45.56 -28.09
CA SER A 74 -8.15 -46.38 -28.13
C SER A 74 -6.89 -45.49 -28.12
N PRO A 75 -5.77 -45.91 -27.48
CA PRO A 75 -4.51 -45.14 -27.45
C PRO A 75 -3.99 -44.70 -28.83
N ASP A 76 -4.24 -45.46 -29.89
CA ASP A 76 -3.72 -45.18 -31.24
C ASP A 76 -4.43 -44.03 -31.96
N MET A 77 -5.60 -43.57 -31.47
CA MET A 77 -6.39 -42.48 -32.08
C MET A 77 -5.90 -41.07 -31.71
N LEU A 78 -4.92 -40.93 -30.81
CA LEU A 78 -4.50 -39.62 -30.28
C LEU A 78 -3.48 -38.84 -31.14
N LYS A 79 -2.85 -39.49 -32.14
CA LYS A 79 -1.82 -38.81 -32.97
C LYS A 79 -2.33 -37.64 -33.84
N PRO A 80 -3.57 -37.62 -34.37
CA PRO A 80 -4.10 -36.46 -35.11
C PRO A 80 -4.71 -35.35 -34.25
N PHE A 81 -5.00 -35.58 -32.96
CA PHE A 81 -5.80 -34.65 -32.14
C PHE A 81 -5.01 -33.53 -31.46
N LEU A 82 -3.67 -33.56 -31.50
CA LEU A 82 -2.82 -32.50 -30.95
C LEU A 82 -2.70 -31.26 -31.85
N SER A 83 -3.32 -31.26 -33.04
CA SER A 83 -3.43 -30.06 -33.89
C SER A 83 -4.83 -29.42 -33.79
N GLY A 84 -5.09 -28.75 -32.65
CA GLY A 84 -6.06 -27.66 -32.56
C GLY A 84 -7.54 -28.01 -32.30
N LYS A 85 -7.95 -27.98 -31.03
CA LYS A 85 -9.25 -27.44 -30.59
C LYS A 85 -9.23 -27.10 -29.10
N GLU A 86 -9.78 -25.95 -28.72
CA GLU A 86 -9.81 -25.47 -27.32
C GLU A 86 -10.80 -26.25 -26.44
N ILE A 87 -10.43 -26.47 -25.18
CA ILE A 87 -11.37 -26.79 -24.09
C ILE A 87 -11.65 -25.49 -23.33
N LYS A 88 -12.93 -25.11 -23.19
CA LYS A 88 -13.38 -23.84 -22.59
C LYS A 88 -13.75 -23.96 -21.11
N GLN A 89 -12.83 -24.41 -20.25
CA GLN A 89 -12.98 -24.32 -18.80
C GLN A 89 -11.65 -23.90 -18.17
N THR A 90 -11.67 -22.84 -17.36
CA THR A 90 -10.45 -22.18 -16.86
C THR A 90 -10.52 -21.99 -15.34
N PHE A 91 -10.11 -23.01 -14.59
CA PHE A 91 -9.83 -22.84 -13.16
C PHE A 91 -8.56 -22.00 -12.99
N ARG A 92 -8.60 -21.00 -12.10
CA ARG A 92 -7.43 -20.17 -11.76
C ARG A 92 -7.06 -20.39 -10.30
N PHE A 93 -5.94 -21.06 -10.08
CA PHE A 93 -5.33 -21.21 -8.78
C PHE A 93 -4.44 -20.00 -8.49
N ALA A 94 -4.60 -19.38 -7.33
CA ALA A 94 -3.76 -18.28 -6.88
C ALA A 94 -3.16 -18.66 -5.52
N VAL A 95 -1.87 -18.97 -5.51
CA VAL A 95 -1.10 -19.00 -4.25
C VAL A 95 -0.73 -17.55 -3.96
N PRO A 96 -1.13 -16.97 -2.80
CA PRO A 96 -0.76 -15.61 -2.47
C PRO A 96 0.74 -15.53 -2.16
N VAL A 97 1.51 -15.03 -3.13
CA VAL A 97 2.89 -14.60 -2.90
C VAL A 97 2.83 -13.26 -2.19
N ILE A 98 2.93 -13.30 -0.86
CA ILE A 98 3.20 -12.12 -0.03
C ILE A 98 4.67 -12.24 0.38
N GLU A 99 5.49 -11.26 0.00
CA GLU A 99 6.92 -11.26 0.33
C GLU A 99 7.13 -11.26 1.85
N GLU A 100 8.08 -12.10 2.26
CA GLU A 100 8.69 -12.27 3.59
C GLU A 100 8.07 -11.50 4.77
N GLN A 101 7.21 -12.19 5.55
CA GLN A 101 7.38 -12.40 7.02
C GLN A 101 6.12 -12.92 7.75
N CYS A 102 4.98 -13.12 7.06
CA CYS A 102 3.81 -13.80 7.66
C CYS A 102 3.10 -14.71 6.64
N ILE A 103 3.69 -15.87 6.34
CA ILE A 103 3.00 -16.93 5.62
C ILE A 103 2.29 -17.83 6.63
N ASP A 104 0.97 -17.74 6.67
CA ASP A 104 0.16 -18.83 7.21
C ASP A 104 0.04 -19.91 6.14
N HIS A 105 0.97 -20.87 6.17
CA HIS A 105 1.06 -21.96 5.19
C HIS A 105 -0.17 -22.90 5.16
N SER A 106 -1.16 -22.69 6.03
CA SER A 106 -2.38 -23.52 6.12
C SER A 106 -3.50 -23.16 5.15
N LYS A 107 -3.37 -22.11 4.32
CA LYS A 107 -4.47 -21.58 3.50
C LYS A 107 -4.20 -21.56 1.99
N ILE A 108 -4.94 -22.39 1.27
CA ILE A 108 -5.08 -22.32 -0.19
C ILE A 108 -6.40 -21.60 -0.51
N ILE A 109 -6.37 -20.60 -1.40
CA ILE A 109 -7.57 -19.90 -1.87
C ILE A 109 -7.81 -20.31 -3.33
N VAL A 110 -9.00 -20.83 -3.63
CA VAL A 110 -9.39 -21.21 -4.99
C VAL A 110 -10.57 -20.36 -5.43
N PHE A 111 -10.50 -19.82 -6.64
CA PHE A 111 -11.56 -19.01 -7.23
C PHE A 111 -12.35 -19.83 -8.24
N ALA A 112 -13.67 -19.85 -8.07
CA ALA A 112 -14.63 -20.47 -8.97
C ALA A 112 -15.39 -19.38 -9.75
N SER A 113 -15.77 -19.63 -11.01
CA SER A 113 -16.44 -18.61 -11.84
C SER A 113 -17.92 -18.43 -11.49
N ASN A 114 -18.51 -19.45 -10.87
CA ASN A 114 -19.91 -19.53 -10.48
C ASN A 114 -20.08 -20.52 -9.29
N GLN A 115 -21.30 -20.66 -8.79
CA GLN A 115 -21.61 -21.52 -7.63
C GLN A 115 -21.46 -23.03 -7.93
N GLU A 116 -21.79 -23.47 -9.15
CA GLU A 116 -21.73 -24.88 -9.57
C GLU A 116 -20.28 -25.37 -9.70
N ASP A 117 -19.39 -24.52 -10.23
CA ASP A 117 -17.93 -24.74 -10.23
C ASP A 117 -17.40 -24.93 -8.80
N LEU A 118 -17.87 -24.12 -7.85
CA LEU A 118 -17.42 -24.15 -6.45
C LEU A 118 -17.91 -25.40 -5.71
N GLU A 119 -19.17 -25.81 -5.94
CA GLU A 119 -19.74 -27.05 -5.40
C GLU A 119 -19.04 -28.28 -5.98
N THR A 120 -18.72 -28.25 -7.28
CA THR A 120 -17.93 -29.29 -7.95
C THR A 120 -16.52 -29.39 -7.37
N LEU A 121 -15.86 -28.25 -7.14
CA LEU A 121 -14.53 -28.19 -6.52
C LEU A 121 -14.54 -28.71 -5.08
N ASN A 122 -15.48 -28.25 -4.25
CA ASN A 122 -15.61 -28.70 -2.86
C ASN A 122 -15.78 -30.22 -2.79
N LYS A 123 -16.68 -30.78 -3.61
CA LYS A 123 -16.87 -32.22 -3.69
C LYS A 123 -15.61 -32.98 -4.13
N ALA A 124 -14.89 -32.46 -5.13
CA ALA A 124 -13.63 -33.08 -5.57
C ALA A 124 -12.54 -33.02 -4.48
N LEU A 125 -12.55 -31.99 -3.64
CA LEU A 125 -11.66 -31.86 -2.49
C LEU A 125 -12.02 -32.87 -1.38
N ASP A 126 -13.31 -33.01 -1.07
CA ASP A 126 -13.82 -33.99 -0.10
C ASP A 126 -13.51 -35.43 -0.54
N ASP A 127 -13.78 -35.77 -1.81
CA ASP A 127 -13.44 -37.08 -2.40
C ASP A 127 -11.92 -37.35 -2.30
N PHE A 128 -11.06 -36.34 -2.55
CA PHE A 128 -9.61 -36.47 -2.44
C PHE A 128 -9.15 -36.67 -0.99
N LEU A 129 -9.64 -35.87 -0.04
CA LEU A 129 -9.28 -35.99 1.38
C LEU A 129 -9.69 -37.36 1.94
N LEU A 130 -10.84 -37.88 1.51
CA LEU A 130 -11.32 -39.22 1.85
C LEU A 130 -10.44 -40.32 1.25
N GLU A 131 -10.00 -40.18 -0.02
CA GLU A 131 -9.08 -41.11 -0.67
C GLU A 131 -7.68 -41.16 -0.03
N GLN A 132 -7.26 -40.07 0.65
CA GLN A 132 -5.96 -39.99 1.35
C GLN A 132 -6.04 -40.34 2.85
N ASP A 133 -7.20 -40.76 3.37
CA ASP A 133 -7.46 -41.00 4.80
C ASP A 133 -7.10 -39.78 5.70
N LEU A 134 -7.27 -38.57 5.16
CA LEU A 134 -6.96 -37.32 5.87
C LEU A 134 -8.18 -36.82 6.65
N PRO A 135 -8.01 -36.39 7.92
CA PRO A 135 -9.15 -36.03 8.77
C PRO A 135 -9.84 -34.74 8.30
N VAL A 136 -11.09 -34.89 7.84
CA VAL A 136 -12.00 -33.81 7.41
C VAL A 136 -12.44 -32.96 8.63
N SER A 137 -11.51 -32.16 9.14
CA SER A 137 -11.64 -31.35 10.35
C SER A 137 -11.76 -29.85 10.07
N HIS A 138 -11.67 -29.45 8.80
CA HIS A 138 -11.63 -28.05 8.40
C HIS A 138 -13.03 -27.55 8.06
N LYS A 139 -13.53 -26.59 8.87
CA LYS A 139 -14.83 -25.95 8.63
C LYS A 139 -14.84 -25.26 7.26
N PHE A 140 -15.85 -25.59 6.47
CA PHE A 140 -16.10 -24.97 5.17
C PHE A 140 -16.14 -23.46 5.22
N VAL A 141 -15.63 -22.88 4.13
CA VAL A 141 -15.70 -21.46 3.78
C VAL A 141 -17.13 -20.96 3.95
N SER A 142 -17.32 -20.04 4.90
CA SER A 142 -18.49 -19.17 4.88
C SER A 142 -18.40 -18.32 3.62
N ILE A 143 -19.19 -18.65 2.59
CA ILE A 143 -19.41 -17.78 1.44
C ILE A 143 -20.08 -16.51 1.98
N LYS A 144 -19.29 -15.49 2.34
CA LYS A 144 -19.74 -14.11 2.20
C LYS A 144 -19.95 -13.94 0.71
N LYS A 145 -21.18 -14.18 0.27
CA LYS A 145 -21.64 -13.85 -1.06
C LYS A 145 -21.53 -12.34 -1.12
N GLU A 146 -20.42 -11.82 -1.64
CA GLU A 146 -20.35 -10.40 -1.97
C GLU A 146 -21.60 -10.14 -2.82
N PRO A 147 -22.45 -9.18 -2.43
CA PRO A 147 -23.63 -8.90 -3.20
C PRO A 147 -23.16 -8.63 -4.63
N ILE A 148 -23.83 -9.24 -5.61
CA ILE A 148 -23.64 -8.87 -7.01
C ILE A 148 -24.18 -7.45 -7.09
N LEU A 149 -23.28 -6.48 -6.89
CA LEU A 149 -23.59 -5.08 -7.01
C LEU A 149 -23.93 -4.85 -8.48
N ASP A 150 -25.08 -4.24 -8.76
CA ASP A 150 -25.39 -3.69 -10.10
C ASP A 150 -24.54 -2.44 -10.40
N THR A 151 -23.23 -2.52 -10.11
CA THR A 151 -22.24 -1.46 -10.26
C THR A 151 -21.05 -2.00 -11.02
N GLU A 152 -20.77 -1.43 -12.19
CA GLU A 152 -19.62 -1.78 -13.01
C GLU A 152 -18.38 -1.04 -12.51
N LEU A 153 -17.36 -1.76 -12.04
CA LEU A 153 -16.07 -1.18 -11.70
C LEU A 153 -15.34 -0.71 -12.96
N LEU A 154 -15.03 0.59 -13.04
CA LEU A 154 -14.37 1.20 -14.19
C LEU A 154 -12.86 1.40 -13.98
N ALA A 155 -12.43 1.71 -12.76
CA ALA A 155 -11.02 1.93 -12.44
C ALA A 155 -10.73 1.76 -10.95
N THR A 156 -9.48 1.39 -10.66
CA THR A 156 -8.90 1.34 -9.31
C THR A 156 -7.60 2.14 -9.30
N PHE A 157 -7.37 2.92 -8.23
CA PHE A 157 -6.16 3.69 -7.99
C PHE A 157 -5.58 3.32 -6.62
N CYS A 158 -4.45 2.62 -6.61
CA CYS A 158 -3.73 2.27 -5.39
C CYS A 158 -2.97 3.51 -4.89
N LEU A 159 -3.36 4.04 -3.72
CA LEU A 159 -2.75 5.24 -3.13
C LEU A 159 -1.70 4.89 -2.06
N SER A 160 -1.87 3.75 -1.39
CA SER A 160 -0.87 3.12 -0.52
C SER A 160 -1.07 1.60 -0.53
N GLN A 161 -0.25 0.84 0.20
CA GLN A 161 -0.38 -0.63 0.31
C GLN A 161 -1.74 -1.13 0.86
N SER A 162 -2.59 -0.23 1.35
CA SER A 162 -3.82 -0.56 2.10
C SER A 162 -4.96 0.42 1.85
N ARG A 163 -4.80 1.33 0.88
CA ARG A 163 -5.85 2.28 0.51
C ARG A 163 -6.03 2.41 -0.98
N ASN A 164 -7.28 2.24 -1.41
CA ASN A 164 -7.70 2.20 -2.79
C ASN A 164 -8.76 3.27 -3.06
N VAL A 165 -8.69 3.91 -4.23
CA VAL A 165 -9.82 4.65 -4.78
C VAL A 165 -10.42 3.85 -5.93
N PHE A 166 -11.71 3.57 -5.87
CA PHE A 166 -12.46 2.91 -6.93
C PHE A 166 -13.37 3.93 -7.62
N VAL A 167 -13.60 3.75 -8.92
CA VAL A 167 -14.64 4.49 -9.66
C VAL A 167 -15.57 3.48 -10.31
N CYS A 168 -16.86 3.57 -10.01
CA CYS A 168 -17.88 2.63 -10.46
C CYS A 168 -19.02 3.35 -11.19
N ALA A 169 -19.55 2.74 -12.25
CA ALA A 169 -20.82 3.12 -12.84
C ALA A 169 -21.96 2.35 -12.16
N GLY A 170 -22.94 3.02 -11.56
CA GLY A 170 -24.06 2.38 -10.89
C GLY A 170 -24.75 3.28 -9.86
N ASP A 171 -25.67 2.72 -9.08
CA ASP A 171 -26.38 3.46 -8.02
C ASP A 171 -25.71 3.26 -6.65
N ILE A 172 -25.55 4.35 -5.91
CA ILE A 172 -24.97 4.35 -4.55
C ILE A 172 -25.77 3.49 -3.56
N ILE A 173 -27.08 3.31 -3.79
CA ILE A 173 -27.94 2.50 -2.92
C ILE A 173 -27.66 0.99 -2.98
N GLN A 174 -26.82 0.53 -3.90
CA GLN A 174 -26.39 -0.87 -3.98
C GLN A 174 -25.36 -1.23 -2.89
N PHE A 175 -24.66 -0.23 -2.36
CA PHE A 175 -23.69 -0.40 -1.26
C PHE A 175 -24.43 -0.42 0.09
N ASP A 176 -25.04 -1.58 0.41
CA ASP A 176 -25.97 -1.78 1.53
C ASP A 176 -25.41 -2.82 2.53
N ASP A 177 -24.45 -2.40 3.36
CA ASP A 177 -23.67 -3.27 4.29
C ASP A 177 -23.21 -2.46 5.53
N ASP A 178 -23.13 -3.09 6.70
CA ASP A 178 -22.85 -2.42 7.99
C ASP A 178 -21.49 -1.68 8.05
N ASN A 179 -20.51 -2.12 7.27
CA ASN A 179 -19.17 -1.51 7.21
C ASN A 179 -19.07 -0.36 6.19
N VAL A 180 -20.19 0.06 5.61
CA VAL A 180 -20.27 1.08 4.55
C VAL A 180 -20.78 2.42 5.09
N GLY A 181 -20.13 3.50 4.64
CA GLY A 181 -20.62 4.86 4.77
C GLY A 181 -21.05 5.42 3.41
N LEU A 182 -22.30 5.86 3.26
CA LEU A 182 -22.80 6.54 2.05
C LEU A 182 -22.79 8.04 2.26
N VAL A 183 -22.09 8.79 1.42
CA VAL A 183 -22.03 10.26 1.54
C VAL A 183 -23.24 10.89 0.85
N ASN A 184 -23.98 11.73 1.56
CA ASN A 184 -25.10 12.48 1.02
C ASN A 184 -25.06 13.95 1.44
N ALA A 185 -24.72 14.82 0.49
CA ALA A 185 -24.75 16.26 0.69
C ALA A 185 -26.19 16.75 0.93
N VAL A 186 -26.35 17.42 2.07
CA VAL A 186 -27.60 18.04 2.53
C VAL A 186 -27.36 19.50 2.83
N ILE A 187 -28.43 20.27 2.93
CA ILE A 187 -28.38 21.69 3.31
C ILE A 187 -28.73 21.78 4.80
N LEU A 188 -27.85 22.39 5.60
CA LEU A 188 -28.19 22.79 6.96
C LEU A 188 -29.11 24.03 6.89
N LEU A 189 -30.35 23.88 7.33
CA LEU A 189 -31.33 24.97 7.38
C LEU A 189 -31.06 25.89 8.58
N LYS A 190 -31.57 27.13 8.52
CA LYS A 190 -31.52 28.08 9.66
C LYS A 190 -32.17 27.55 10.94
N SER A 191 -33.05 26.55 10.84
CA SER A 191 -33.67 25.85 11.97
C SER A 191 -32.76 24.80 12.63
N GLY A 192 -31.52 24.61 12.14
CA GLY A 192 -30.60 23.57 12.61
C GLY A 192 -30.87 22.18 12.04
N LYS A 193 -31.94 22.01 11.24
CA LYS A 193 -32.29 20.73 10.59
C LYS A 193 -31.53 20.51 9.28
N LEU A 194 -31.23 19.24 8.97
CA LEU A 194 -30.69 18.82 7.69
C LEU A 194 -31.82 18.61 6.66
N ALA A 195 -31.68 19.17 5.47
CA ALA A 195 -32.62 18.99 4.36
C ALA A 195 -31.88 18.67 3.05
N GLY A 196 -32.10 17.47 2.51
CA GLY A 196 -31.54 17.06 1.22
C GLY A 196 -32.40 17.45 0.03
N LYS A 197 -31.76 17.52 -1.15
CA LYS A 197 -32.39 17.71 -2.46
C LYS A 197 -31.60 16.93 -3.52
N GLY A 198 -32.25 16.61 -4.63
CA GLY A 198 -31.61 15.95 -5.78
C GLY A 198 -31.64 14.42 -5.73
N ASN A 199 -31.18 13.80 -6.81
CA ASN A 199 -31.43 12.39 -7.10
C ASN A 199 -30.87 11.42 -6.05
N VAL A 200 -29.64 11.66 -5.56
CA VAL A 200 -29.01 10.86 -4.49
C VAL A 200 -29.88 10.86 -3.23
N PHE A 201 -30.29 12.04 -2.76
CA PHE A 201 -31.15 12.16 -1.58
C PHE A 201 -32.49 11.43 -1.77
N TYR A 202 -33.11 11.54 -2.94
CA TYR A 202 -34.38 10.86 -3.22
C TYR A 202 -34.24 9.33 -3.33
N ARG A 203 -33.11 8.82 -3.85
CA ARG A 203 -32.82 7.38 -3.90
C ARG A 203 -32.54 6.80 -2.50
N LEU A 204 -31.70 7.47 -1.71
CA LEU A 204 -31.46 7.11 -0.30
C LEU A 204 -32.75 7.18 0.53
N ARG A 205 -33.61 8.18 0.30
CA ARG A 205 -34.97 8.24 0.86
C ARG A 205 -35.80 7.01 0.49
N ALA A 206 -35.87 6.67 -0.80
CA ALA A 206 -36.75 5.63 -1.29
C ALA A 206 -36.36 4.25 -0.74
N LYS A 207 -35.05 3.96 -0.70
CA LYS A 207 -34.50 2.69 -0.19
C LYS A 207 -34.42 2.66 1.34
N GLY A 208 -34.04 3.75 2.00
CA GLY A 208 -33.94 3.85 3.46
C GLY A 208 -35.28 4.00 4.20
N GLY A 209 -36.34 4.40 3.50
CA GLY A 209 -37.70 4.48 4.03
C GLY A 209 -37.87 5.55 5.14
N ILE A 210 -38.83 5.31 6.04
CA ILE A 210 -39.17 6.27 7.10
C ILE A 210 -38.06 6.44 8.15
N GLY A 211 -37.26 5.39 8.39
CA GLY A 211 -36.14 5.42 9.35
C GLY A 211 -35.09 6.48 8.99
N TYR A 212 -34.77 6.62 7.71
CA TYR A 212 -33.84 7.63 7.22
C TYR A 212 -34.33 9.07 7.49
N TYR A 213 -35.64 9.33 7.30
CA TYR A 213 -36.23 10.62 7.64
C TYR A 213 -36.22 10.90 9.14
N ALA A 214 -36.61 9.91 9.94
CA ALA A 214 -36.60 10.04 11.40
C ALA A 214 -35.18 10.30 11.94
N ALA A 215 -34.14 9.76 11.29
CA ALA A 215 -32.75 10.01 11.65
C ALA A 215 -32.31 11.45 11.33
N LEU A 216 -32.65 11.98 10.15
CA LEU A 216 -32.38 13.38 9.78
C LEU A 216 -33.12 14.39 10.67
N ASP A 217 -34.39 14.13 11.01
CA ASP A 217 -35.20 15.00 11.87
C ASP A 217 -34.74 15.04 13.33
N ARG A 218 -33.98 14.02 13.78
CA ARG A 218 -33.34 13.95 15.10
C ARG A 218 -32.03 14.72 15.20
N VAL A 219 -31.46 15.20 14.09
CA VAL A 219 -30.25 16.02 14.12
C VAL A 219 -30.60 17.41 14.64
N ILE A 220 -30.22 17.69 15.89
CA ILE A 220 -30.40 18.97 16.57
C ILE A 220 -29.06 19.70 16.56
N GLN A 221 -28.97 20.80 15.80
CA GLN A 221 -27.80 21.70 15.72
C GLN A 221 -26.44 20.98 15.64
N PRO A 222 -26.04 20.49 14.46
CA PRO A 222 -24.74 19.85 14.32
C PRO A 222 -23.61 20.85 14.64
N PRO A 223 -22.56 20.44 15.36
CA PRO A 223 -21.43 21.32 15.69
C PRO A 223 -20.77 21.80 14.40
N ALA A 224 -20.79 23.12 14.19
CA ALA A 224 -20.23 23.71 12.98
C ALA A 224 -18.70 23.86 13.11
N PRO A 225 -17.89 23.48 12.11
CA PRO A 225 -18.20 22.67 10.92
C PRO A 225 -17.81 21.19 11.09
N THR A 226 -18.72 20.25 10.80
CA THR A 226 -18.48 18.80 10.86
C THR A 226 -19.30 18.03 9.81
N CYS A 227 -18.97 16.75 9.60
CA CYS A 227 -19.86 15.80 8.94
C CYS A 227 -20.75 15.11 9.98
N VAL A 228 -22.06 14.99 9.72
CA VAL A 228 -23.02 14.34 10.62
C VAL A 228 -23.30 12.93 10.16
N VAL A 229 -23.25 11.98 11.08
CA VAL A 229 -23.56 10.58 10.82
C VAL A 229 -25.02 10.31 11.20
N THR A 230 -25.78 9.65 10.32
CA THR A 230 -27.12 9.13 10.63
C THR A 230 -27.26 7.67 10.18
N THR A 231 -28.30 6.99 10.64
CA THR A 231 -28.65 5.65 10.18
C THR A 231 -29.26 5.69 8.78
N GLY A 232 -28.92 4.73 7.92
CA GLY A 232 -29.59 4.53 6.63
C GLY A 232 -31.07 4.15 6.70
N GLY A 233 -31.59 3.87 7.90
CA GLY A 233 -32.98 3.47 8.12
C GLY A 233 -33.17 2.00 7.76
N SER A 234 -33.68 1.75 6.55
CA SER A 234 -33.79 0.40 5.96
C SER A 234 -32.58 0.02 5.10
N LEU A 235 -31.62 0.94 4.95
CA LEU A 235 -30.25 0.67 4.51
C LEU A 235 -29.41 0.30 5.74
N HIS A 236 -28.60 -0.75 5.62
CA HIS A 236 -27.65 -1.22 6.64
C HIS A 236 -26.43 -0.28 6.78
N ALA A 237 -26.16 0.52 5.75
CA ALA A 237 -25.07 1.49 5.74
C ALA A 237 -25.32 2.72 6.67
N LYS A 238 -24.24 3.28 7.22
CA LYS A 238 -24.24 4.62 7.82
C LYS A 238 -24.35 5.68 6.73
N ILE A 239 -25.03 6.80 6.97
CA ILE A 239 -25.11 7.92 6.03
C ILE A 239 -24.35 9.13 6.57
N LEU A 240 -23.42 9.66 5.79
CA LEU A 240 -22.56 10.78 6.15
C LEU A 240 -23.04 12.06 5.45
N HIS A 241 -23.30 13.08 6.25
CA HIS A 241 -23.90 14.34 5.86
C HIS A 241 -22.93 15.51 6.09
N PRO A 242 -22.12 15.90 5.09
CA PRO A 242 -21.28 17.08 5.21
C PRO A 242 -22.14 18.34 5.39
N THR A 243 -21.89 19.13 6.44
CA THR A 243 -22.77 20.25 6.82
C THR A 243 -22.27 21.64 6.45
N ARG A 244 -21.04 21.80 5.94
CA ARG A 244 -20.51 23.15 5.65
C ARG A 244 -21.34 23.84 4.57
N PRO A 245 -21.76 25.11 4.79
CA PRO A 245 -22.57 25.83 3.83
C PRO A 245 -21.81 26.08 2.52
N ILE A 246 -22.44 25.72 1.40
CA ILE A 246 -21.88 25.93 0.06
C ILE A 246 -22.50 27.19 -0.52
N SER A 247 -22.08 28.34 0.01
CA SER A 247 -22.49 29.68 -0.41
C SER A 247 -21.33 30.44 -1.07
N GLU A 248 -21.71 31.27 -2.05
CA GLU A 248 -20.87 32.17 -2.86
C GLU A 248 -19.74 31.54 -3.70
N ARG A 249 -19.53 32.12 -4.89
CA ARG A 249 -18.59 31.61 -5.91
C ARG A 249 -17.15 31.50 -5.43
N LYS A 250 -16.71 32.36 -4.49
CA LYS A 250 -15.30 32.46 -4.05
C LYS A 250 -14.89 31.41 -3.01
N THR A 251 -15.80 30.93 -2.18
CA THR A 251 -15.54 29.95 -1.10
C THR A 251 -16.07 28.55 -1.40
N ARG A 252 -16.70 28.37 -2.57
CA ARG A 252 -17.34 27.12 -2.98
C ARG A 252 -16.38 25.93 -3.01
N GLN A 253 -15.24 26.07 -3.69
CA GLN A 253 -14.29 24.98 -3.88
C GLN A 253 -13.65 24.54 -2.55
N SER A 254 -13.18 25.50 -1.73
CA SER A 254 -12.62 25.20 -0.39
C SER A 254 -13.61 24.49 0.52
N ASN A 255 -14.89 24.88 0.50
CA ASN A 255 -15.92 24.25 1.32
C ASN A 255 -16.26 22.83 0.81
N ILE A 256 -16.17 22.58 -0.50
CA ILE A 256 -16.32 21.23 -1.07
C ILE A 256 -15.15 20.32 -0.67
N VAL A 257 -13.89 20.76 -0.84
CA VAL A 257 -12.70 20.02 -0.38
C VAL A 257 -12.83 19.68 1.10
N SER A 258 -13.18 20.68 1.91
CA SER A 258 -13.36 20.50 3.35
C SER A 258 -14.51 19.54 3.68
N ASN A 259 -15.63 19.59 2.96
CA ASN A 259 -16.73 18.64 3.16
C ASN A 259 -16.33 17.19 2.82
N ILE A 260 -15.53 16.97 1.78
CA ILE A 260 -15.00 15.65 1.42
C ILE A 260 -14.02 15.18 2.50
N PHE A 261 -13.12 16.06 2.94
CA PHE A 261 -12.15 15.78 4.01
C PHE A 261 -12.83 15.47 5.35
N ASP A 262 -13.83 16.25 5.76
CA ASP A 262 -14.62 16.00 6.97
C ASP A 262 -15.31 14.63 6.91
N CYS A 263 -15.80 14.20 5.74
CA CYS A 263 -16.36 12.86 5.55
C CYS A 263 -15.30 11.76 5.71
N LEU A 264 -14.08 11.95 5.19
CA LEU A 264 -12.97 11.01 5.33
C LEU A 264 -12.52 10.88 6.79
N MET A 265 -12.39 12.01 7.50
CA MET A 265 -12.06 12.04 8.93
C MET A 265 -13.16 11.40 9.79
N THR A 266 -14.43 11.70 9.51
CA THR A 266 -15.56 11.09 10.23
C THR A 266 -15.63 9.59 9.97
N ALA A 267 -15.35 9.13 8.75
CA ALA A 267 -15.27 7.70 8.44
C ALA A 267 -14.13 6.99 9.18
N GLN A 268 -12.99 7.66 9.36
CA GLN A 268 -11.89 7.17 10.21
C GLN A 268 -12.32 7.08 11.69
N GLU A 269 -12.97 8.11 12.23
CA GLU A 269 -13.45 8.16 13.63
C GLU A 269 -14.53 7.10 13.91
N GLU A 270 -15.45 6.91 12.97
CA GLU A 270 -16.56 5.94 13.02
C GLU A 270 -16.18 4.51 12.62
N ASN A 271 -14.89 4.28 12.33
CA ASN A 271 -14.32 3.01 11.89
C ASN A 271 -15.01 2.40 10.63
N ILE A 272 -15.40 3.25 9.68
CA ILE A 272 -16.08 2.85 8.44
C ILE A 272 -15.06 2.41 7.40
N GLU A 273 -15.06 1.12 7.06
CA GLU A 273 -14.07 0.53 6.16
C GLU A 273 -14.18 1.03 4.71
N ARG A 274 -15.41 1.18 4.21
CA ARG A 274 -15.70 1.56 2.82
C ARG A 274 -16.52 2.84 2.77
N LEU A 275 -15.98 3.91 2.19
CA LEU A 275 -16.66 5.21 2.09
C LEU A 275 -17.06 5.49 0.64
N ILE A 276 -18.35 5.64 0.39
CA ILE A 276 -18.94 5.78 -0.94
C ILE A 276 -19.36 7.24 -1.15
N PHE A 277 -18.61 7.93 -2.01
CA PHE A 277 -18.99 9.24 -2.53
C PHE A 277 -19.80 9.07 -3.82
N PRO A 278 -21.02 9.62 -3.91
CA PRO A 278 -21.63 9.86 -5.20
C PRO A 278 -20.86 11.01 -5.90
N PHE A 279 -21.25 11.38 -7.12
CA PHE A 279 -20.71 12.59 -7.75
C PHE A 279 -21.31 13.86 -7.10
N VAL A 280 -20.89 14.13 -5.88
CA VAL A 280 -21.35 15.24 -5.06
C VAL A 280 -21.08 16.56 -5.78
N TYR A 281 -22.08 17.44 -5.75
CA TYR A 281 -22.02 18.79 -6.33
C TYR A 281 -21.93 18.89 -7.87
N SER A 282 -21.82 17.79 -8.62
CA SER A 282 -21.81 17.84 -10.10
C SER A 282 -23.17 18.19 -10.70
N GLY A 283 -24.24 17.59 -10.16
CA GLY A 283 -25.62 17.76 -10.62
C GLY A 283 -26.24 19.11 -10.22
N ALA A 284 -27.10 19.13 -9.19
CA ALA A 284 -27.72 20.37 -8.69
C ALA A 284 -26.72 21.41 -8.13
N GLY A 285 -25.46 21.01 -7.93
CA GLY A 285 -24.38 21.96 -7.67
C GLY A 285 -23.84 22.62 -8.94
N GLY A 286 -23.81 21.97 -10.10
CA GLY A 286 -23.21 22.54 -11.31
C GLY A 286 -21.71 22.84 -11.14
N VAL A 287 -20.99 21.95 -10.47
CA VAL A 287 -19.52 21.87 -10.53
C VAL A 287 -19.18 20.94 -11.69
N ASP A 288 -18.26 21.31 -12.57
CA ASP A 288 -17.89 20.43 -13.68
C ASP A 288 -17.05 19.23 -13.20
N ILE A 289 -17.00 18.15 -13.99
CA ILE A 289 -16.33 16.90 -13.61
C ILE A 289 -14.82 17.10 -13.36
N LYS A 290 -14.17 18.01 -14.09
CA LYS A 290 -12.73 18.29 -13.94
C LYS A 290 -12.45 19.04 -12.65
N ASP A 291 -13.31 19.99 -12.27
CA ASP A 291 -13.30 20.58 -10.95
C ASP A 291 -13.58 19.53 -9.86
N CYS A 292 -14.63 18.71 -9.99
CA CYS A 292 -14.90 17.63 -9.02
C CYS A 292 -13.67 16.72 -8.81
N ALA A 293 -13.00 16.28 -9.89
CA ALA A 293 -11.80 15.47 -9.82
C ALA A 293 -10.67 16.14 -9.01
N ARG A 294 -10.42 17.43 -9.25
CA ARG A 294 -9.44 18.23 -8.48
C ARG A 294 -9.78 18.32 -7.00
N LEU A 295 -11.05 18.56 -6.68
CA LEU A 295 -11.52 18.72 -5.30
C LEU A 295 -11.44 17.38 -4.54
N TYR A 296 -11.78 16.27 -5.19
CA TYR A 296 -11.62 14.92 -4.64
C TYR A 296 -10.14 14.55 -4.43
N ALA A 297 -9.30 14.71 -5.45
CA ALA A 297 -7.87 14.39 -5.36
C ALA A 297 -7.17 15.22 -4.28
N SER A 298 -7.50 16.51 -4.15
CA SER A 298 -7.00 17.40 -3.10
C SER A 298 -7.39 16.91 -1.69
N ALA A 299 -8.67 16.62 -1.45
CA ALA A 299 -9.15 16.17 -0.14
C ALA A 299 -8.58 14.78 0.24
N ILE A 300 -8.48 13.86 -0.71
CA ILE A 300 -7.91 12.52 -0.49
C ILE A 300 -6.40 12.59 -0.21
N THR A 301 -5.66 13.39 -0.96
CA THR A 301 -4.22 13.57 -0.75
C THR A 301 -3.96 14.17 0.64
N GLU A 302 -4.73 15.18 1.03
CA GLU A 302 -4.63 15.79 2.37
C GLU A 302 -4.99 14.81 3.49
N PHE A 303 -6.04 13.99 3.31
CA PHE A 303 -6.40 12.93 4.24
C PHE A 303 -5.30 11.88 4.41
N ILE A 304 -4.67 11.44 3.32
CA ILE A 304 -3.56 10.48 3.37
C ILE A 304 -2.33 11.09 4.05
N ARG A 305 -2.03 12.37 3.77
CA ARG A 305 -0.92 13.11 4.37
C ARG A 305 -1.07 13.25 5.89
N LEU A 306 -2.30 13.50 6.37
CA LEU A 306 -2.60 13.67 7.80
C LEU A 306 -2.84 12.35 8.54
N VAL A 307 -3.32 11.31 7.85
CA VAL A 307 -3.59 9.99 8.41
C VAL A 307 -2.75 8.93 7.67
N PRO A 308 -1.44 8.80 7.96
CA PRO A 308 -0.52 7.96 7.20
C PRO A 308 -0.54 6.46 7.57
N ASN A 309 -1.35 6.05 8.55
CA ASN A 309 -1.35 4.68 9.06
C ASN A 309 -2.05 3.70 8.09
N ARG A 310 -1.39 2.59 7.72
CA ARG A 310 -1.90 1.56 6.80
C ARG A 310 -3.09 0.77 7.36
N PHE A 311 -3.34 0.82 8.67
CA PHE A 311 -4.47 0.11 9.31
C PHE A 311 -5.66 1.01 9.65
N THR A 312 -5.72 2.24 9.12
CA THR A 312 -6.79 3.20 9.41
C THR A 312 -7.77 3.34 8.26
N ASN A 313 -9.03 3.53 8.63
CA ASN A 313 -10.19 3.58 7.77
C ASN A 313 -10.42 5.02 7.23
N PRO A 314 -11.22 5.20 6.15
CA PRO A 314 -11.62 4.15 5.22
C PRO A 314 -10.42 3.59 4.46
N ARG A 315 -10.43 2.27 4.23
CA ARG A 315 -9.48 1.59 3.35
C ARG A 315 -9.84 1.88 1.90
N ASP A 316 -11.11 1.75 1.59
CA ASP A 316 -11.61 1.83 0.22
C ASP A 316 -12.54 3.04 0.06
N ILE A 317 -12.21 3.90 -0.90
CA ILE A 317 -12.95 5.11 -1.22
C ILE A 317 -13.56 4.93 -2.61
N TYR A 318 -14.89 4.86 -2.70
CA TYR A 318 -15.59 4.65 -3.96
C TYR A 318 -16.17 5.97 -4.48
N PHE A 319 -15.99 6.25 -5.77
CA PHE A 319 -16.73 7.26 -6.51
C PHE A 319 -17.77 6.60 -7.40
N VAL A 320 -19.05 6.92 -7.19
CA VAL A 320 -20.18 6.24 -7.84
C VAL A 320 -21.05 7.25 -8.60
N GLU A 321 -21.35 6.93 -9.85
CA GLU A 321 -22.24 7.71 -10.71
C GLU A 321 -23.04 6.75 -11.61
N ILE A 322 -24.34 7.01 -11.80
CA ILE A 322 -25.23 6.15 -12.58
C ILE A 322 -24.91 6.29 -14.08
N ASP A 323 -24.49 7.48 -14.49
CA ASP A 323 -24.05 7.78 -15.86
C ASP A 323 -22.61 7.30 -16.08
N LYS A 324 -22.45 6.16 -16.77
CA LYS A 324 -21.16 5.54 -17.10
C LYS A 324 -20.19 6.48 -17.83
N ASP A 325 -20.69 7.36 -18.71
CA ASP A 325 -19.84 8.28 -19.46
C ASP A 325 -19.30 9.41 -18.57
N LYS A 326 -20.10 9.87 -17.61
CA LYS A 326 -19.63 10.79 -16.55
C LYS A 326 -18.65 10.08 -15.61
N ALA A 327 -18.93 8.84 -15.23
CA ALA A 327 -18.05 8.03 -14.40
C ALA A 327 -16.67 7.86 -15.05
N MET A 328 -16.63 7.51 -16.35
CA MET A 328 -15.41 7.39 -17.14
C MET A 328 -14.66 8.73 -17.29
N LYS A 329 -15.35 9.86 -17.42
CA LYS A 329 -14.71 11.19 -17.43
C LYS A 329 -14.00 11.50 -16.10
N LEU A 330 -14.55 11.08 -14.96
CA LEU A 330 -13.86 11.21 -13.67
C LEU A 330 -12.62 10.32 -13.61
N VAL A 331 -12.67 9.09 -14.13
CA VAL A 331 -11.48 8.20 -14.22
C VAL A 331 -10.34 8.90 -14.93
N LEU A 332 -10.60 9.50 -16.09
CA LEU A 332 -9.57 10.19 -16.89
C LEU A 332 -8.93 11.37 -16.15
N GLU A 333 -9.74 12.18 -15.45
CA GLU A 333 -9.23 13.34 -14.69
C GLU A 333 -8.52 12.90 -13.40
N LEU A 334 -9.05 11.94 -12.63
CA LEU A 334 -8.38 11.41 -11.44
C LEU A 334 -7.03 10.73 -11.77
N LYS A 335 -6.93 10.05 -12.92
CA LYS A 335 -5.68 9.45 -13.41
C LYS A 335 -4.55 10.47 -13.59
N ALA A 336 -4.88 11.74 -13.87
CA ALA A 336 -3.90 12.81 -14.03
C ALA A 336 -3.56 13.54 -12.70
N LEU A 337 -4.33 13.30 -11.64
CA LEU A 337 -4.29 14.09 -10.39
C LEU A 337 -3.82 13.31 -9.16
N LEU A 338 -4.15 12.02 -9.08
CA LEU A 338 -3.73 11.18 -7.95
C LEU A 338 -2.27 10.75 -8.12
N PRO A 339 -1.44 10.75 -7.05
CA PRO A 339 -0.06 10.29 -7.09
C PRO A 339 -0.01 8.75 -7.12
N ILE A 340 -0.27 8.18 -8.30
CA ILE A 340 -0.44 6.74 -8.49
C ILE A 340 0.91 6.01 -8.45
N ARG A 341 1.04 4.99 -7.58
CA ARG A 341 1.92 3.84 -7.88
C ARG A 341 1.13 2.87 -8.74
N LEU A 342 1.40 2.86 -10.05
CA LEU A 342 0.61 2.12 -11.04
C LEU A 342 0.82 0.61 -10.87
N THR A 343 -0.03 -0.01 -10.05
CA THR A 343 -0.16 -1.47 -9.96
C THR A 343 -1.37 -1.88 -10.81
N GLN A 344 -1.06 -2.39 -12.00
CA GLN A 344 -1.97 -2.98 -12.99
C GLN A 344 -3.05 -2.05 -13.60
N LEU A 345 -2.81 -1.68 -14.86
CA LEU A 345 -3.84 -1.18 -15.78
C LEU A 345 -4.00 -2.22 -16.89
N MET A 346 -5.07 -3.02 -16.86
CA MET A 346 -5.33 -4.05 -17.89
C MET A 346 -5.83 -3.41 -19.19
N MET A 347 -4.92 -2.83 -20.00
CA MET A 347 -5.11 -2.58 -21.44
C MET A 347 -3.78 -2.68 -22.19
N PHE A 348 -3.78 -3.38 -23.33
CA PHE A 348 -2.67 -3.47 -24.32
C PHE A 348 -2.77 -2.34 -25.37
N PRO A 349 -1.76 -2.10 -26.24
CA PRO A 349 -0.32 -2.03 -26.00
C PRO A 349 0.33 -0.72 -26.55
N SER A 350 1.60 -0.48 -26.19
CA SER A 350 2.51 0.61 -26.64
C SER A 350 2.13 2.05 -26.21
N THR A 351 3.06 2.94 -25.89
CA THR A 351 4.49 3.02 -26.25
C THR A 351 5.46 3.05 -25.06
N ASP A 352 6.58 2.33 -25.18
CA ASP A 352 7.78 2.46 -24.34
C ASP A 352 8.54 3.77 -24.60
N ALA A 353 9.19 4.31 -23.55
CA ALA A 353 10.61 4.72 -23.55
C ALA A 353 11.01 5.60 -22.35
N ALA A 354 11.23 5.01 -21.17
CA ALA A 354 12.21 5.46 -20.16
C ALA A 354 12.29 4.48 -18.98
N LEU A 355 13.46 4.40 -18.34
CA LEU A 355 13.77 3.55 -17.16
C LEU A 355 13.80 2.03 -17.44
N LYS A 356 14.85 1.61 -18.16
CA LYS A 356 15.36 0.23 -18.04
C LYS A 356 15.99 0.07 -16.65
N GLY A 357 15.78 -1.08 -16.02
CA GLY A 357 16.01 -1.27 -14.58
C GLY A 357 17.48 -1.26 -14.15
N GLU A 358 17.70 -0.70 -12.96
CA GLU A 358 18.84 -0.95 -12.09
C GLU A 358 18.32 -1.43 -10.73
N ASP A 359 19.13 -2.21 -10.02
CA ASP A 359 18.80 -2.80 -8.71
C ASP A 359 18.52 -1.69 -7.67
N PRO A 360 17.34 -1.66 -7.01
CA PRO A 360 17.02 -0.64 -6.02
C PRO A 360 17.93 -0.64 -4.77
N ASN A 361 18.82 -1.63 -4.62
CA ASN A 361 19.80 -1.71 -3.53
C ASN A 361 21.13 -0.97 -3.80
N HIS A 362 21.33 -0.35 -4.97
CA HIS A 362 22.54 0.45 -5.27
C HIS A 362 22.44 1.88 -4.71
N GLY A 363 22.67 2.04 -3.40
CA GLY A 363 22.79 3.36 -2.75
C GLY A 363 23.82 3.46 -1.62
N ASP A 364 24.21 2.36 -0.98
CA ASP A 364 25.07 2.41 0.22
C ASP A 364 26.45 3.07 -0.09
N CYS A 365 26.89 3.98 0.78
CA CYS A 365 28.17 4.70 0.61
C CYS A 365 28.93 4.88 1.93
N THR A 366 30.24 5.11 1.85
CA THR A 366 31.12 5.28 3.02
C THR A 366 31.91 6.58 2.97
N PHE A 367 31.85 7.36 4.05
CA PHE A 367 32.71 8.53 4.25
C PHE A 367 33.58 8.32 5.49
N GLY A 368 34.86 8.01 5.27
CA GLY A 368 35.78 7.63 6.34
C GLY A 368 35.35 6.33 7.02
N ASN A 369 35.14 6.39 8.34
CA ASN A 369 34.63 5.29 9.16
C ASN A 369 33.08 5.27 9.28
N THR A 370 32.38 6.15 8.57
CA THR A 370 30.92 6.25 8.63
C THR A 370 30.31 5.60 7.39
N PHE A 371 29.47 4.61 7.61
CA PHE A 371 28.68 3.93 6.58
C PHE A 371 27.30 4.59 6.49
N ILE A 372 26.77 4.79 5.30
CA ILE A 372 25.46 5.41 5.07
C ILE A 372 24.59 4.46 4.26
N LYS A 373 23.44 4.11 4.83
CA LYS A 373 22.37 3.32 4.24
C LYS A 373 21.21 4.19 3.83
N TYR A 374 20.63 3.90 2.68
CA TYR A 374 19.41 4.56 2.21
C TYR A 374 18.26 3.59 2.40
N THR A 375 17.16 4.06 2.96
CA THR A 375 15.99 3.20 3.16
C THR A 375 14.74 4.00 2.89
N THR A 376 14.01 3.62 1.84
CA THR A 376 12.64 4.11 1.67
C THR A 376 11.74 3.34 2.62
N GLY A 377 11.16 4.03 3.60
CA GLY A 377 10.39 3.38 4.66
C GLY A 377 9.95 4.35 5.75
N ASP A 378 9.35 3.80 6.80
CA ASP A 378 8.93 4.56 7.97
C ASP A 378 10.08 4.65 9.00
N ILE A 379 10.36 5.84 9.52
CA ILE A 379 11.41 6.01 10.54
C ILE A 379 11.04 5.35 11.88
N ARG A 380 9.77 5.05 12.12
CA ARG A 380 9.30 4.28 13.28
C ARG A 380 9.80 2.83 13.21
N GLU A 381 9.90 2.28 12.00
CA GLU A 381 10.35 0.91 11.71
C GLU A 381 11.89 0.79 11.70
N ALA A 382 12.63 1.90 11.84
CA ALA A 382 14.10 1.93 11.77
C ALA A 382 14.78 1.13 12.90
N ASN A 383 15.42 0.00 12.61
CA ASN A 383 16.09 -0.83 13.64
C ASN A 383 17.48 -0.30 14.04
N VAL A 384 17.49 0.89 14.66
CA VAL A 384 18.70 1.64 15.05
C VAL A 384 18.79 1.88 16.56
N ASP A 385 19.95 2.29 17.06
CA ASP A 385 20.19 2.60 18.48
C ASP A 385 19.72 4.03 18.82
N ALA A 386 19.77 4.94 17.85
CA ALA A 386 19.29 6.31 17.99
C ALA A 386 18.48 6.79 16.78
N ILE A 387 17.48 7.66 17.03
CA ILE A 387 16.65 8.29 15.99
C ILE A 387 16.71 9.80 16.17
N VAL A 388 16.96 10.55 15.09
CA VAL A 388 16.85 12.01 15.11
C VAL A 388 15.40 12.44 14.89
N CYS A 389 14.82 13.12 15.88
CA CYS A 389 13.49 13.69 15.81
C CYS A 389 13.59 15.18 15.43
N PRO A 390 13.11 15.61 14.26
CA PRO A 390 13.09 17.03 13.89
C PRO A 390 12.03 17.76 14.72
N GLU A 391 12.35 18.95 15.22
CA GLU A 391 11.48 19.73 16.11
C GLU A 391 11.40 21.19 15.65
N TYR A 392 10.22 21.81 15.75
CA TYR A 392 10.12 23.26 15.58
C TYR A 392 10.56 23.99 16.85
N ARG A 393 11.13 25.20 16.71
CA ARG A 393 11.66 25.98 17.85
C ARG A 393 10.64 26.26 18.96
N ASN A 394 9.36 26.36 18.59
CA ASN A 394 8.25 26.50 19.54
C ASN A 394 7.62 25.10 19.69
N SER A 395 7.92 24.48 20.82
CA SER A 395 7.82 23.03 21.06
C SER A 395 6.42 22.41 21.02
N ASP A 396 5.35 23.18 20.88
CA ASP A 396 3.98 22.69 21.06
C ASP A 396 3.43 21.94 19.83
N PHE A 397 4.04 22.16 18.65
CA PHE A 397 3.67 21.48 17.41
C PHE A 397 4.92 20.90 16.74
N GLY A 398 4.96 19.56 16.60
CA GLY A 398 5.92 18.90 15.73
C GLY A 398 5.42 18.82 14.29
N GLY A 399 6.34 18.67 13.32
CA GLY A 399 5.99 18.27 11.96
C GLY A 399 5.52 16.81 11.90
N ILE A 400 5.05 16.33 10.72
CA ILE A 400 4.52 14.96 10.55
C ILE A 400 5.48 13.90 11.09
N VAL A 401 6.77 13.99 10.73
CA VAL A 401 7.82 13.07 11.20
C VAL A 401 8.00 13.14 12.72
N SER A 402 8.02 14.35 13.28
CA SER A 402 8.13 14.60 14.73
C SER A 402 7.00 13.94 15.51
N ASN A 403 5.75 14.19 15.10
CA ASN A 403 4.56 13.66 15.75
C ASN A 403 4.48 12.14 15.60
N SER A 404 4.89 11.60 14.44
CA SER A 404 4.96 10.15 14.20
C SER A 404 5.96 9.46 15.13
N ILE A 405 7.14 10.05 15.33
CA ILE A 405 8.15 9.55 16.29
C ILE A 405 7.61 9.67 17.73
N LYS A 406 7.13 10.85 18.15
CA LYS A 406 6.59 11.07 19.50
C LYS A 406 5.46 10.12 19.85
N PHE A 407 4.53 9.88 18.92
CA PHE A 407 3.42 8.95 19.11
C PHE A 407 3.90 7.50 19.22
N ALA A 408 4.77 7.05 18.30
CA ALA A 408 5.26 5.66 18.29
C ALA A 408 6.09 5.31 19.54
N PHE A 409 6.94 6.23 19.98
CA PHE A 409 7.84 6.04 21.12
C PHE A 409 7.31 6.63 22.44
N ARG A 410 6.04 7.07 22.46
CA ARG A 410 5.32 7.65 23.62
C ARG A 410 6.10 8.74 24.37
N ILE A 411 6.75 9.63 23.63
CA ILE A 411 7.60 10.70 24.18
C ILE A 411 6.71 11.79 24.78
N ASN A 412 6.93 12.14 26.05
CA ASN A 412 6.26 13.29 26.65
C ASN A 412 7.05 14.58 26.35
N TYR A 413 6.37 15.68 26.04
CA TYR A 413 7.01 16.98 25.86
C TYR A 413 7.78 17.44 27.10
N ALA A 414 7.35 17.03 28.30
CA ALA A 414 8.08 17.29 29.54
C ALA A 414 9.47 16.62 29.61
N ASP A 415 9.70 15.54 28.85
CA ASP A 415 11.00 14.84 28.81
C ASP A 415 12.04 15.62 27.98
N ILE A 416 11.56 16.47 27.05
CA ILE A 416 12.38 17.35 26.21
C ILE A 416 12.85 18.53 27.08
N ASN A 417 13.91 18.29 27.85
CA ASN A 417 14.47 19.24 28.80
C ASN A 417 15.00 20.52 28.12
N GLY A 418 14.16 21.55 28.09
CA GLY A 418 14.51 22.93 27.73
C GLY A 418 14.10 23.36 26.32
N GLN A 419 14.09 24.68 26.09
CA GLN A 419 13.79 25.26 24.78
C GLN A 419 14.80 24.79 23.73
N LEU A 420 14.32 24.11 22.69
CA LEU A 420 15.12 23.65 21.56
C LEU A 420 15.52 24.82 20.67
N GLN A 421 16.64 25.44 21.02
CA GLN A 421 17.30 26.44 20.18
C GLN A 421 18.15 25.76 19.10
N THR A 422 18.35 26.43 17.96
CA THR A 422 19.19 25.92 16.88
C THR A 422 20.65 25.75 17.34
N GLY A 423 21.27 24.62 16.97
CA GLY A 423 22.58 24.22 17.48
C GLY A 423 22.54 23.44 18.80
N ASN A 424 21.37 23.28 19.43
CA ASN A 424 21.17 22.40 20.58
C ASN A 424 20.40 21.14 20.21
N ILE A 425 20.75 20.02 20.87
CA ILE A 425 20.09 18.72 20.75
C ILE A 425 19.57 18.28 22.13
N GLY A 426 18.25 18.16 22.24
CA GLY A 426 17.59 17.49 23.35
C GLY A 426 17.74 15.97 23.23
N ILE A 427 17.75 15.24 24.35
CA ILE A 427 17.85 13.78 24.34
C ILE A 427 16.76 13.21 25.24
N SER A 428 15.92 12.36 24.65
CA SER A 428 14.95 11.52 25.35
C SER A 428 15.37 10.05 25.23
N ARG A 429 14.91 9.21 26.16
CA ARG A 429 15.21 7.77 26.23
C ARG A 429 13.92 6.99 26.23
N CYS A 430 13.73 6.15 25.22
CA CYS A 430 12.51 5.37 25.03
C CYS A 430 12.80 3.90 25.28
N PHE A 431 12.28 3.36 26.38
CA PHE A 431 12.41 1.95 26.75
C PHE A 431 11.34 1.05 26.11
N TRP A 432 10.37 1.64 25.41
CA TRP A 432 9.20 0.94 24.91
C TRP A 432 8.97 1.18 23.42
N HIS A 433 9.36 0.20 22.62
CA HIS A 433 8.79 -0.07 21.30
C HIS A 433 8.15 -1.46 21.40
N PRO A 434 6.89 -1.68 20.96
CA PRO A 434 6.14 -2.91 21.26
C PRO A 434 6.88 -4.22 20.95
N GLU A 435 7.69 -4.21 19.89
CA GLU A 435 8.42 -5.37 19.38
C GLU A 435 9.90 -5.45 19.82
N ARG A 436 10.45 -4.39 20.44
CA ARG A 436 11.91 -4.29 20.68
C ARG A 436 12.24 -4.22 22.16
N LYS A 437 12.99 -5.21 22.62
CA LYS A 437 13.50 -5.33 23.99
C LYS A 437 14.78 -4.49 24.23
N ARG A 438 14.93 -3.33 23.58
CA ARG A 438 16.11 -2.45 23.71
C ARG A 438 15.73 -0.98 23.83
N GLU A 439 16.51 -0.24 24.62
CA GLU A 439 16.43 1.23 24.74
C GLU A 439 16.77 1.88 23.39
N ILE A 440 15.96 2.85 22.96
CA ILE A 440 16.23 3.68 21.78
C ILE A 440 16.40 5.13 22.24
N ILE A 441 17.45 5.79 21.74
CA ILE A 441 17.78 7.17 22.08
C ILE A 441 17.15 8.11 21.05
N ILE A 442 16.31 9.04 21.49
CA ILE A 442 15.70 10.04 20.61
C ILE A 442 16.47 11.36 20.73
N MET A 443 17.05 11.81 19.62
CA MET A 443 17.81 13.05 19.51
C MET A 443 16.91 14.14 18.92
N HIS A 444 16.35 14.98 19.78
CA HIS A 444 15.46 16.08 19.41
C HIS A 444 16.28 17.24 18.85
N ALA A 445 16.10 17.53 17.56
CA ALA A 445 16.92 18.45 16.78
C ALA A 445 16.08 19.60 16.21
N ALA A 446 16.40 20.84 16.57
CA ALA A 446 15.70 22.02 16.07
C ALA A 446 15.87 22.15 14.54
N ALA A 447 14.76 22.03 13.81
CA ALA A 447 14.68 21.96 12.37
C ALA A 447 14.10 23.24 11.76
N TYR A 448 14.54 23.57 10.54
CA TYR A 448 13.97 24.64 9.72
C TYR A 448 13.39 24.06 8.44
N THR A 449 12.14 24.42 8.12
CA THR A 449 11.56 24.11 6.80
C THR A 449 12.32 24.89 5.72
N TRP A 450 12.74 24.21 4.66
CA TRP A 450 13.50 24.83 3.59
C TRP A 450 12.69 25.90 2.84
N ASN A 451 13.25 27.11 2.73
CA ASN A 451 12.66 28.25 2.02
C ASN A 451 13.66 28.77 0.98
N THR A 452 13.24 28.84 -0.29
CA THR A 452 14.09 29.31 -1.40
C THR A 452 14.53 30.75 -1.27
N ARG A 453 13.72 31.60 -0.63
CA ARG A 453 14.03 33.02 -0.42
C ARG A 453 15.14 33.23 0.61
N GLU A 454 15.47 32.20 1.38
CA GLU A 454 16.38 32.25 2.53
C GLU A 454 17.43 31.13 2.45
N GLU A 455 17.88 30.78 1.24
CA GLU A 455 18.75 29.62 0.95
C GLU A 455 20.00 29.57 1.86
N GLU A 456 20.69 30.69 2.05
CA GLU A 456 21.88 30.80 2.91
C GLU A 456 21.57 30.65 4.41
N MET A 457 20.40 31.10 4.85
CA MET A 457 19.96 30.90 6.22
C MET A 457 19.64 29.42 6.48
N ASN A 458 19.00 28.76 5.51
CA ASN A 458 18.69 27.33 5.58
C ASN A 458 19.95 26.47 5.54
N LYS A 459 20.93 26.78 4.69
CA LYS A 459 22.28 26.17 4.71
C LYS A 459 22.92 26.29 6.10
N ARG A 460 22.92 27.49 6.69
CA ARG A 460 23.50 27.74 8.02
C ARG A 460 22.80 26.95 9.11
N TYR A 461 21.46 26.93 9.14
CA TYR A 461 20.70 26.20 10.14
C TYR A 461 20.81 24.69 9.98
N PHE A 462 20.81 24.18 8.74
CA PHE A 462 21.02 22.77 8.48
C PHE A 462 22.41 22.32 8.98
N LYS A 463 23.47 23.09 8.63
CA LYS A 463 24.83 22.83 9.13
C LYS A 463 24.90 22.84 10.65
N GLN A 464 24.35 23.87 11.31
CA GLN A 464 24.32 23.95 12.78
C GLN A 464 23.60 22.76 13.43
N THR A 465 22.56 22.23 12.79
CA THR A 465 21.82 21.06 13.29
C THR A 465 22.65 19.78 13.16
N MET A 466 23.29 19.56 12.01
CA MET A 466 24.18 18.40 11.81
C MET A 466 25.43 18.47 12.70
N ASP A 467 26.08 19.63 12.78
CA ASP A 467 27.22 19.89 13.68
C ASP A 467 26.84 19.54 15.14
N ALA A 468 25.62 19.89 15.56
CA ALA A 468 25.13 19.60 16.91
C ALA A 468 24.83 18.11 17.13
N ILE A 469 24.20 17.42 16.17
CA ILE A 469 23.97 15.96 16.21
C ILE A 469 25.31 15.23 16.34
N PHE A 470 26.23 15.47 15.40
CA PHE A 470 27.53 14.80 15.37
C PHE A 470 28.45 15.23 16.51
N GLY A 471 28.38 16.49 16.95
CA GLY A 471 29.06 16.98 18.15
C GLY A 471 28.59 16.24 19.42
N LYS A 472 27.28 15.94 19.52
CA LYS A 472 26.73 15.16 20.64
C LYS A 472 27.21 13.71 20.61
N LEU A 473 27.18 13.06 19.43
CA LEU A 473 27.71 11.70 19.22
C LEU A 473 29.22 11.61 19.48
N ARG A 474 29.98 12.69 19.18
CA ARG A 474 31.44 12.77 19.31
C ARG A 474 31.90 13.00 20.75
N ASN A 475 31.24 13.91 21.47
CA ASN A 475 31.73 14.40 22.77
C ASN A 475 31.02 13.77 23.99
N SER A 476 29.81 13.23 23.85
CA SER A 476 29.08 12.67 24.97
C SER A 476 29.55 11.25 25.30
N ARG A 477 30.08 11.04 26.52
CA ARG A 477 30.38 9.69 27.05
C ARG A 477 29.15 8.77 27.00
N LYS A 478 27.94 9.31 27.14
CA LYS A 478 26.67 8.57 27.09
C LYS A 478 26.28 8.10 25.67
N MET A 479 26.92 8.60 24.61
CA MET A 479 26.59 8.25 23.22
C MET A 479 27.62 7.30 22.57
N LYS A 480 28.67 6.88 23.31
CA LYS A 480 29.76 6.05 22.75
C LYS A 480 29.35 4.65 22.26
N HIS A 481 28.16 4.18 22.62
CA HIS A 481 27.60 2.89 22.23
C HIS A 481 26.58 2.98 21.07
N ILE A 482 26.37 4.18 20.50
CA ILE A 482 25.53 4.34 19.31
C ILE A 482 26.38 3.92 18.10
N GLU A 483 26.08 2.75 17.56
CA GLU A 483 26.70 2.22 16.34
C GLU A 483 25.80 2.46 15.12
N THR A 484 24.50 2.60 15.34
CA THR A 484 23.48 2.83 14.31
C THR A 484 22.58 4.03 14.66
N ILE A 485 22.36 4.94 13.71
CA ILE A 485 21.48 6.10 13.87
C ILE A 485 20.59 6.29 12.63
N ALA A 486 19.29 6.53 12.85
CA ALA A 486 18.39 6.95 11.78
C ALA A 486 18.24 8.48 11.77
N ILE A 487 18.44 9.08 10.59
CA ILE A 487 18.30 10.51 10.36
C ILE A 487 17.26 10.70 9.25
N PRO A 488 16.09 11.31 9.53
CA PRO A 488 15.15 11.69 8.49
C PRO A 488 15.69 12.90 7.72
N LEU A 489 15.09 13.22 6.56
CA LEU A 489 15.41 14.48 5.89
C LEU A 489 14.83 15.69 6.64
N ILE A 490 15.64 16.22 7.55
CA ILE A 490 15.32 17.38 8.37
C ILE A 490 15.09 18.60 7.46
N GLY A 491 13.91 19.20 7.55
CA GLY A 491 13.58 20.46 6.85
C GLY A 491 13.07 20.32 5.42
N ILE A 492 13.12 19.12 4.83
CA ILE A 492 12.64 18.85 3.46
C ILE A 492 11.26 18.19 3.55
N THR A 493 10.24 18.99 3.89
CA THR A 493 8.93 18.45 4.31
C THR A 493 7.88 18.32 3.21
N ASP A 494 7.95 19.11 2.14
CA ASP A 494 7.26 18.87 0.85
C ASP A 494 7.86 19.85 -0.18
N ALA A 495 8.80 19.37 -0.99
CA ALA A 495 9.36 20.14 -2.10
C ALA A 495 8.64 19.74 -3.40
N ASP A 496 7.42 20.27 -3.59
CA ASP A 496 6.66 20.17 -4.85
C ASP A 496 7.52 20.62 -6.05
N ASP A 497 8.34 21.66 -5.81
CA ASP A 497 9.37 22.12 -6.72
C ASP A 497 10.62 21.20 -6.64
N VAL A 498 10.81 20.44 -7.72
CA VAL A 498 11.96 19.58 -8.02
C VAL A 498 13.31 20.26 -7.80
N VAL A 499 13.43 21.53 -8.20
CA VAL A 499 14.67 22.31 -8.11
C VAL A 499 15.02 22.58 -6.65
N VAL A 500 14.00 22.88 -5.84
CA VAL A 500 14.13 23.13 -4.40
C VAL A 500 14.50 21.85 -3.67
N GLY A 501 13.84 20.74 -4.01
CA GLY A 501 14.13 19.42 -3.49
C GLY A 501 15.57 18.99 -3.75
N LYS A 502 16.03 19.04 -5.02
CA LYS A 502 17.42 18.72 -5.37
C LYS A 502 18.43 19.63 -4.67
N LYS A 503 18.18 20.95 -4.59
CA LYS A 503 19.05 21.89 -3.86
C LYS A 503 19.18 21.56 -2.38
N ALA A 504 18.06 21.31 -1.70
CA ALA A 504 18.03 20.97 -0.29
C ALA A 504 18.74 19.63 -0.03
N CYS A 505 18.52 18.63 -0.89
CA CYS A 505 19.25 17.37 -0.84
C CYS A 505 20.76 17.57 -1.00
N LYS A 506 21.21 18.39 -1.95
CA LYS A 506 22.66 18.64 -2.13
C LYS A 506 23.27 19.25 -0.87
N VAL A 507 22.62 20.25 -0.27
CA VAL A 507 23.10 20.87 0.97
C VAL A 507 23.09 19.87 2.14
N PHE A 508 22.10 18.98 2.20
CA PHE A 508 22.05 17.87 3.14
C PHE A 508 23.27 16.94 2.98
N THR A 509 23.54 16.50 1.76
CA THR A 509 24.61 15.54 1.45
C THR A 509 26.01 16.13 1.62
N ASP A 510 26.23 17.36 1.16
CA ASP A 510 27.52 18.06 1.31
C ASP A 510 27.86 18.26 2.80
N THR A 511 26.89 18.70 3.59
CA THR A 511 27.03 18.87 5.05
C THR A 511 27.29 17.54 5.75
N LEU A 512 26.53 16.50 5.39
CA LEU A 512 26.68 15.16 5.96
C LEU A 512 28.06 14.57 5.66
N ARG A 513 28.55 14.68 4.41
CA ARG A 513 29.88 14.25 3.98
C ARG A 513 30.97 14.92 4.82
N VAL A 514 30.91 16.24 5.02
CA VAL A 514 31.85 16.97 5.90
C VAL A 514 31.84 16.43 7.33
N CYS A 515 30.65 16.31 7.95
CA CYS A 515 30.53 15.83 9.33
C CYS A 515 31.02 14.39 9.52
N CYS A 516 30.87 13.53 8.51
CA CYS A 516 31.36 12.15 8.53
C CYS A 516 32.90 12.10 8.42
N LEU A 517 33.50 12.90 7.54
CA LEU A 517 34.97 12.96 7.39
C LEU A 517 35.67 13.47 8.67
N GLU A 518 35.03 14.39 9.40
CA GLU A 518 35.51 14.82 10.72
C GLU A 518 35.49 13.73 11.81
N ARG A 519 34.77 12.61 11.60
CA ARG A 519 34.67 11.49 12.55
C ARG A 519 35.71 10.39 12.39
N THR A 520 36.63 10.52 11.44
CA THR A 520 37.66 9.51 11.07
C THR A 520 38.49 8.91 12.22
N LYS A 521 38.57 9.56 13.39
CA LYS A 521 39.26 9.05 14.60
C LYS A 521 38.34 8.37 15.64
N GLN A 522 37.08 8.09 15.31
CA GLN A 522 36.08 7.54 16.24
C GLN A 522 35.71 6.09 15.91
N SER A 523 34.85 5.47 16.71
CA SER A 523 34.23 4.19 16.36
C SER A 523 33.41 4.32 15.07
N PRO A 524 33.28 3.22 14.28
CA PRO A 524 32.39 3.18 13.13
C PRO A 524 30.97 3.60 13.50
N LEU A 525 30.26 4.19 12.53
CA LEU A 525 28.87 4.61 12.68
C LEU A 525 28.12 4.27 11.39
N THR A 526 26.95 3.65 11.52
CA THR A 526 26.02 3.41 10.41
C THR A 526 24.88 4.42 10.48
N ILE A 527 24.71 5.22 9.44
CA ILE A 527 23.64 6.21 9.33
C ILE A 527 22.58 5.67 8.37
N HIS A 528 21.38 5.45 8.87
CA HIS A 528 20.21 5.16 8.05
C HIS A 528 19.54 6.47 7.66
N LEU A 529 19.67 6.88 6.39
CA LEU A 529 18.91 7.98 5.81
C LEU A 529 17.55 7.45 5.37
N ILE A 530 16.54 7.75 6.17
CA ILE A 530 15.19 7.19 6.01
C ILE A 530 14.26 8.26 5.47
N ASN A 531 13.58 7.91 4.38
CA ASN A 531 12.69 8.83 3.69
C ASN A 531 11.47 8.10 3.10
N PRO A 532 10.23 8.50 3.41
CA PRO A 532 9.04 7.90 2.80
C PRO A 532 8.91 8.20 1.30
N CYS A 533 9.60 9.22 0.76
CA CYS A 533 9.47 9.65 -0.63
C CYS A 533 10.58 9.06 -1.55
N PRO A 534 10.26 8.10 -2.45
CA PRO A 534 11.25 7.45 -3.33
C PRO A 534 11.96 8.44 -4.27
N ARG A 535 11.24 9.48 -4.71
CA ARG A 535 11.77 10.52 -5.61
C ARG A 535 12.98 11.24 -5.02
N ILE A 536 12.91 11.51 -3.72
CA ILE A 536 13.97 12.19 -2.99
C ILE A 536 15.10 11.21 -2.66
N THR A 537 14.80 9.94 -2.35
CA THR A 537 15.82 8.87 -2.25
C THR A 537 16.65 8.78 -3.53
N ALA A 538 16.02 8.81 -4.71
CA ALA A 538 16.75 8.80 -5.98
C ALA A 538 17.69 10.00 -6.15
N TRP A 539 17.30 11.21 -5.71
CA TRP A 539 18.17 12.39 -5.74
C TRP A 539 19.33 12.29 -4.75
N LEU A 540 19.13 11.67 -3.59
CA LEU A 540 20.22 11.43 -2.64
C LEU A 540 21.25 10.47 -3.26
N ASN A 541 20.83 9.34 -3.81
CA ASN A 541 21.74 8.40 -4.47
C ASN A 541 22.53 9.09 -5.60
N GLU A 542 21.87 9.86 -6.47
CA GLU A 542 22.50 10.68 -7.51
C GLU A 542 23.59 11.60 -6.94
N LEU A 543 23.30 12.33 -5.85
CA LEU A 543 24.19 13.34 -5.27
C LEU A 543 25.36 12.76 -4.47
N LEU A 544 25.20 11.60 -3.84
CA LEU A 544 26.19 11.02 -2.93
C LEU A 544 27.27 10.20 -3.64
N HIS A 545 26.94 9.68 -4.83
CA HIS A 545 27.89 9.06 -5.76
C HIS A 545 28.62 10.06 -6.68
N LEU A 546 28.33 11.36 -6.59
CA LEU A 546 29.20 12.38 -7.20
C LEU A 546 30.57 12.38 -6.49
N PRO A 547 31.68 12.47 -7.23
CA PRO A 547 33.04 12.42 -6.66
C PRO A 547 33.31 13.53 -5.61
#